data_AF-A0A6I2JIW9-F1
#
_entry.id   AF-A0A6I2JIW9-F1
#
_cell.length_a   1.000
_cell.length_b   1.000
_cell.length_c   1.000
_cell.angle_alpha   90.00
_cell.angle_beta   90.00
_cell.angle_gamma   90.00
#
_symmetry.space_group_name_H-M   'P 1'
#
loop_
_entity.id
_entity.type
_entity.pdbx_description
1 polymer ?
#
loop_
_entity_poly.entity_id
_entity_poly.type
_entity_poly.pdbx_seq_one_letter_code
_entity_poly.pdbx_strand_id
1 'polypeptide(L)'
;MIRIVATLLAVALLALALTGWRWSVASDELASAQRVIGTLSAGIESRDKAISRLNSENLEGQKREAALRLMQGRASAGALTREAQIQRETDANPILRDWSAAALPDDVIRLHTRPSFASARDYLDWLSARDKLPGAGK
;
A
#
# COMPACT_ATOMS: atom_id res chain seq x y z
N MET A 1 32.00 -84.30 25.04
CA MET A 1 30.70 -84.02 24.38
C MET A 1 30.02 -82.76 24.94
N ILE A 2 29.78 -82.65 26.26
CA ILE A 2 29.10 -81.49 26.89
C ILE A 2 29.78 -80.13 26.60
N ARG A 3 31.12 -80.06 26.66
CA ARG A 3 31.87 -78.80 26.41
C ARG A 3 31.70 -78.25 24.99
N ILE A 4 31.65 -79.13 23.99
CA ILE A 4 31.49 -78.75 22.57
C ILE A 4 30.07 -78.22 22.31
N VAL A 5 29.07 -78.89 22.90
CA VAL A 5 27.67 -78.43 22.83
C VAL A 5 27.50 -77.07 23.50
N ALA A 6 28.14 -76.86 24.66
CA ALA A 6 28.11 -75.58 25.36
C ALA A 6 28.75 -74.45 24.54
N THR A 7 29.89 -74.69 23.88
CA THR A 7 30.53 -73.67 23.03
C THR A 7 29.70 -73.33 21.79
N LEU A 8 29.06 -74.33 21.16
CA LEU A 8 28.19 -74.09 20.01
C LEU A 8 26.95 -73.27 20.38
N LEU A 9 26.34 -73.57 21.54
CA LEU A 9 25.24 -72.77 22.08
C LEU A 9 25.67 -71.34 22.39
N ALA A 10 26.84 -71.13 22.98
CA ALA A 10 27.35 -69.79 23.26
C ALA A 10 27.58 -68.98 21.98
N VAL A 11 28.14 -69.60 20.93
CA VAL A 11 28.32 -68.95 19.62
C VAL A 11 26.98 -68.64 18.96
N ALA A 12 26.00 -69.55 19.03
CA ALA A 12 24.67 -69.33 18.50
C ALA A 12 23.95 -68.17 19.20
N LEU A 13 24.06 -68.07 20.52
CA LEU A 13 23.50 -66.96 21.29
C LEU A 13 24.18 -65.63 20.97
N LEU A 14 25.50 -65.63 20.80
CA LEU A 14 26.25 -64.44 20.35
C LEU A 14 25.83 -64.00 18.95
N ALA A 15 25.67 -64.94 18.02
CA ALA A 15 25.20 -64.64 16.68
C ALA A 15 23.79 -64.02 16.68
N LEU A 16 22.88 -64.55 17.49
CA LEU A 16 21.52 -64.01 17.67
C LEU A 16 21.52 -62.61 18.31
N ALA A 17 22.40 -62.38 19.29
CA ALA A 17 22.54 -61.07 19.91
C ALA A 17 23.04 -60.01 18.91
N LEU A 18 24.03 -60.38 18.07
CA LEU A 18 24.56 -59.49 17.03
C LEU A 18 23.53 -59.18 15.94
N THR A 19 22.76 -60.17 15.49
CA THR A 19 21.72 -59.94 14.47
C THR A 19 20.56 -59.12 15.02
N GLY A 20 20.16 -59.35 16.26
CA GLY A 20 19.14 -58.56 16.95
C GLY A 20 19.56 -57.09 17.12
N TRP A 21 20.80 -56.86 17.56
CA TRP A 21 21.33 -55.51 17.70
C TRP A 21 21.46 -54.78 16.36
N ARG A 22 21.93 -55.47 15.31
CA ARG A 22 22.01 -54.88 13.97
C ARG A 22 20.64 -54.52 13.40
N TRP A 23 19.63 -55.34 13.69
CA TRP A 23 18.25 -55.05 13.31
C TRP A 23 17.70 -53.82 14.05
N SER A 24 17.94 -53.72 15.36
CA SER A 24 17.46 -52.58 16.14
C SER A 24 18.05 -51.26 15.65
N VAL A 25 19.37 -51.23 15.38
CA VAL A 25 20.04 -50.05 14.83
C VAL A 25 19.48 -49.67 13.46
N ALA A 26 19.29 -50.64 12.56
CA ALA A 26 18.72 -50.38 11.24
C ALA A 26 17.27 -49.88 11.32
N SER A 27 16.46 -50.39 12.26
CA SER A 27 15.08 -49.92 12.46
C SER A 27 15.03 -48.51 13.05
N ASP A 28 15.96 -48.16 13.94
CA ASP A 28 16.03 -46.82 14.53
C ASP A 28 16.43 -45.78 13.47
N GLU A 29 17.37 -46.12 12.59
CA GLU A 29 17.78 -45.26 11.48
C GLU A 29 16.60 -45.01 10.51
N LEU A 30 15.85 -46.05 10.15
CA LEU A 30 14.67 -45.92 9.31
C LEU A 30 13.57 -45.08 9.98
N ALA A 31 13.34 -45.27 11.28
CA ALA A 31 12.37 -44.47 12.03
C ALA A 31 12.80 -43.00 12.11
N SER A 32 14.10 -42.71 12.24
CA SER A 32 14.64 -41.35 12.22
C SER A 32 14.48 -40.70 10.84
N ALA A 33 14.79 -41.42 9.76
CA ALA A 33 14.63 -40.96 8.39
C ALA A 33 13.15 -40.65 8.08
N GLN A 34 12.23 -41.53 8.52
CA GLN A 34 10.79 -41.30 8.35
C GLN A 34 10.30 -40.05 9.09
N ARG A 35 10.81 -39.78 10.30
CA ARG A 35 10.50 -38.54 11.03
C ARG A 35 11.01 -37.32 10.27
N VAL A 36 12.25 -37.34 9.78
CA VAL A 36 12.83 -36.24 9.00
C VAL A 36 12.03 -35.99 7.72
N ILE A 37 11.64 -37.04 7.00
CA ILE A 37 10.77 -36.90 5.82
C ILE A 37 9.42 -36.30 6.20
N GLY A 38 8.84 -36.74 7.33
CA GLY A 38 7.59 -36.17 7.84
C GLY A 38 7.69 -34.68 8.16
N THR A 39 8.76 -34.25 8.83
CA THR A 39 8.97 -32.82 9.14
C THR A 39 9.25 -31.99 7.90
N LEU A 40 10.05 -32.50 6.95
CA LEU A 40 10.30 -31.82 5.69
C LEU A 40 9.02 -31.68 4.86
N SER A 41 8.22 -32.74 4.75
CA SER A 41 6.93 -32.70 4.03
C SER A 41 5.97 -31.68 4.65
N ALA A 42 5.84 -31.65 5.98
CA ALA A 42 5.03 -30.64 6.67
C ALA A 42 5.58 -29.21 6.44
N GLY A 43 6.91 -29.07 6.41
CA GLY A 43 7.58 -27.80 6.10
C GLY A 43 7.32 -27.33 4.66
N ILE A 44 7.36 -28.24 3.69
CA ILE A 44 7.04 -27.96 2.28
C ILE A 44 5.57 -27.56 2.16
N GLU A 45 4.64 -28.31 2.74
CA GLU A 45 3.22 -27.99 2.68
C GLU A 45 2.91 -26.62 3.29
N SER A 46 3.56 -26.28 4.40
CA SER A 46 3.45 -24.95 5.02
C SER A 46 3.95 -23.84 4.09
N ARG A 47 5.11 -24.06 3.44
CA ARG A 47 5.67 -23.10 2.48
C ARG A 47 4.80 -22.96 1.23
N ASP A 48 4.27 -24.06 0.70
CA ASP A 48 3.37 -24.03 -0.45
C ASP A 48 2.10 -23.24 -0.16
N LYS A 49 1.52 -23.42 1.04
CA LYS A 49 0.38 -22.59 1.50
C LYS A 49 0.75 -21.11 1.59
N ALA A 50 1.93 -20.79 2.12
CA ALA A 50 2.39 -19.41 2.22
C ALA A 50 2.64 -18.78 0.83
N ILE A 51 3.26 -19.53 -0.09
CA ILE A 51 3.49 -19.09 -1.48
C ILE A 51 2.16 -18.88 -2.20
N SER A 52 1.22 -19.82 -2.07
CA SER A 52 -0.11 -19.72 -2.68
C SER A 52 -0.86 -18.47 -2.19
N ARG A 53 -0.84 -18.23 -0.87
CA ARG A 53 -1.40 -17.01 -0.27
C ARG A 53 -0.73 -15.76 -0.84
N LEU A 54 0.60 -15.70 -0.82
CA LEU A 54 1.34 -14.52 -1.29
C LEU A 54 1.10 -14.24 -2.77
N ASN A 55 0.97 -15.29 -3.60
CA ASN A 55 0.61 -15.15 -5.00
C ASN A 55 -0.81 -14.60 -5.19
N SER A 56 -1.78 -15.09 -4.40
CA SER A 56 -3.15 -14.56 -4.44
C SER A 56 -3.20 -13.07 -4.05
N GLU A 57 -2.47 -12.70 -2.98
CA GLU A 57 -2.37 -11.31 -2.52
C GLU A 57 -1.68 -10.42 -3.56
N ASN A 58 -0.63 -10.91 -4.23
CA ASN A 58 0.03 -10.20 -5.31
C ASN A 58 -0.90 -9.95 -6.50
N LEU A 59 -1.65 -10.98 -6.94
CA LEU A 59 -2.59 -10.86 -8.04
C LEU A 59 -3.70 -9.85 -7.72
N GLU A 60 -4.22 -9.85 -6.49
CA GLU A 60 -5.16 -8.83 -6.04
C GLU A 60 -4.54 -7.44 -5.99
N GLY A 61 -3.31 -7.32 -5.49
CA GLY A 61 -2.56 -6.07 -5.46
C GLY A 61 -2.40 -5.47 -6.86
N GLN A 62 -1.98 -6.28 -7.84
CA GLN A 62 -1.84 -5.88 -9.24
C GLN A 62 -3.17 -5.42 -9.84
N LYS A 63 -4.28 -6.10 -9.55
CA LYS A 63 -5.61 -5.67 -10.01
C LYS A 63 -6.01 -4.32 -9.41
N ARG A 64 -5.77 -4.11 -8.11
CA ARG A 64 -6.05 -2.83 -7.44
C ARG A 64 -5.20 -1.71 -8.03
N GLU A 65 -3.91 -1.97 -8.26
CA GLU A 65 -3.00 -0.99 -8.87
C GLU A 65 -3.43 -0.64 -10.31
N ALA A 66 -3.80 -1.63 -11.12
CA ALA A 66 -4.32 -1.40 -12.47
C ALA A 66 -5.61 -0.56 -12.45
N ALA A 67 -6.52 -0.83 -11.51
CA ALA A 67 -7.73 -0.04 -11.32
C ALA A 67 -7.41 1.41 -10.91
N LEU A 68 -6.46 1.61 -10.00
CA LEU A 68 -6.00 2.94 -9.59
C LEU A 68 -5.39 3.72 -10.76
N ARG A 69 -4.52 3.09 -11.56
CA ARG A 69 -3.94 3.71 -12.76
C ARG A 69 -5.02 4.11 -13.76
N LEU A 70 -6.05 3.28 -13.95
CA LEU A 70 -7.18 3.61 -14.83
C LEU A 70 -7.97 4.81 -14.30
N MET A 71 -8.25 4.88 -13.00
CA MET A 71 -8.94 6.01 -12.37
C MET A 71 -8.12 7.30 -12.48
N GLN A 72 -6.81 7.24 -12.25
CA GLN A 72 -5.91 8.38 -12.43
C GLN A 72 -5.88 8.87 -13.88
N GLY A 73 -5.84 7.94 -14.85
CA GLY A 73 -5.92 8.28 -16.27
C GLY A 73 -7.22 8.98 -16.63
N ARG A 74 -8.37 8.47 -16.14
CA ARG A 74 -9.68 9.12 -16.34
C ARG A 74 -9.78 10.48 -15.69
N ALA A 75 -9.27 10.63 -14.46
CA ALA A 75 -9.26 11.91 -13.76
C ALA A 75 -8.41 12.94 -14.52
N SER A 76 -7.23 12.53 -15.00
CA SER A 76 -6.32 13.38 -15.79
C SER A 76 -6.96 13.80 -17.12
N ALA A 77 -7.57 12.87 -17.85
CA ALA A 77 -8.28 13.17 -19.09
C ALA A 77 -9.50 14.09 -18.85
N GLY A 78 -10.24 13.89 -17.77
CA GLY A 78 -11.35 14.73 -17.37
C GLY A 78 -10.91 16.15 -17.02
N ALA A 79 -9.78 16.30 -16.31
CA ALA A 79 -9.20 17.60 -15.99
C ALA A 79 -8.75 18.35 -17.25
N LEU A 80 -8.04 17.67 -18.16
CA LEU A 80 -7.65 18.24 -19.45
C LEU A 80 -8.86 18.67 -20.30
N THR A 81 -9.91 17.85 -20.31
CA THR A 81 -11.15 18.16 -21.05
C THR A 81 -11.84 19.39 -20.48
N ARG A 82 -11.91 19.51 -19.15
CA ARG A 82 -12.47 20.69 -18.48
C ARG A 82 -11.68 21.94 -18.78
N GLU A 83 -10.35 21.87 -18.69
CA GLU A 83 -9.48 22.99 -19.00
C GLU A 83 -9.67 23.47 -20.44
N ALA A 84 -9.64 22.54 -21.39
CA ALA A 84 -9.88 22.85 -22.80
C ALA A 84 -11.29 23.43 -23.05
N GLN A 85 -12.29 23.00 -22.28
CA GLN A 85 -13.62 23.59 -22.38
C GLN A 85 -13.67 25.00 -21.81
N ILE A 86 -13.08 25.25 -20.64
CA ILE A 86 -12.99 26.60 -20.05
C ILE A 86 -12.30 27.56 -21.03
N GLN A 87 -11.19 27.13 -21.64
CA GLN A 87 -10.49 27.93 -22.65
C GLN A 87 -11.38 28.23 -23.86
N ARG A 88 -12.08 27.22 -24.41
CA ARG A 88 -13.02 27.43 -25.51
C ARG A 88 -14.15 28.41 -25.17
N GLU A 89 -14.78 28.26 -24.01
CA GLU A 89 -15.86 29.16 -23.58
C GLU A 89 -15.35 30.59 -23.35
N THR A 90 -14.13 30.72 -22.80
CA THR A 90 -13.47 32.02 -22.61
C THR A 90 -13.15 32.68 -23.95
N ASP A 91 -12.58 31.93 -24.88
CA ASP A 91 -12.19 32.43 -26.21
C ASP A 91 -13.40 32.70 -27.11
N ALA A 92 -14.51 31.97 -26.93
CA ALA A 92 -15.74 32.17 -27.69
C ALA A 92 -16.41 33.53 -27.40
N ASN A 93 -16.15 34.13 -26.24
CA ASN A 93 -16.68 35.44 -25.88
C ASN A 93 -15.54 36.45 -25.69
N PRO A 94 -15.05 37.09 -26.78
CA PRO A 94 -13.95 38.05 -26.71
C PRO A 94 -14.27 39.24 -25.79
N ILE A 95 -15.54 39.64 -25.66
CA ILE A 95 -15.96 40.71 -24.75
C ILE A 95 -15.75 40.30 -23.29
N LEU A 96 -16.17 39.09 -22.92
CA LEU A 96 -16.00 38.58 -21.56
C LEU A 96 -14.51 38.36 -21.23
N ARG A 97 -13.74 37.84 -22.19
CA ARG A 97 -12.29 37.68 -22.08
C ARG A 97 -11.60 39.02 -21.83
N ASP A 98 -11.87 40.01 -22.67
CA ASP A 98 -11.24 41.33 -22.56
C ASP A 98 -11.70 42.06 -21.28
N TRP A 99 -12.96 41.91 -20.87
CA TRP A 99 -13.48 42.46 -19.60
C TRP A 99 -12.82 41.82 -18.37
N SER A 100 -12.65 40.49 -18.36
CA SER A 100 -12.01 39.77 -17.25
C SER A 100 -10.50 40.01 -17.14
N ALA A 101 -9.83 40.29 -18.26
CA ALA A 101 -8.41 40.65 -18.29
C ALA A 101 -8.17 42.14 -17.97
N ALA A 102 -9.21 42.98 -18.06
CA ALA A 102 -9.09 44.40 -17.77
C ALA A 102 -8.78 44.65 -16.29
N ALA A 103 -7.90 45.62 -16.01
CA ALA A 103 -7.66 46.07 -14.65
C ALA A 103 -8.94 46.63 -14.04
N LEU A 104 -9.20 46.32 -12.77
CA LEU A 104 -10.31 46.93 -12.06
C LEU A 104 -10.08 48.44 -11.96
N PRO A 105 -11.12 49.28 -12.12
CA PRO A 105 -11.00 50.71 -11.89
C PRO A 105 -10.55 51.02 -10.45
N ASP A 106 -9.75 52.07 -10.29
CA ASP A 106 -9.20 52.48 -8.99
C ASP A 106 -10.28 52.71 -7.93
N ASP A 107 -11.46 53.21 -8.32
CA ASP A 107 -12.58 53.40 -7.41
C ASP A 107 -13.11 52.07 -6.83
N VAL A 108 -13.13 51.01 -7.65
CA VAL A 108 -13.55 49.67 -7.23
C VAL A 108 -12.48 49.02 -6.36
N ILE A 109 -11.21 49.18 -6.72
CA ILE A 109 -10.07 48.75 -5.90
C ILE A 109 -10.12 49.44 -4.53
N ARG A 110 -10.41 50.74 -4.49
CA ARG A 110 -10.53 51.54 -3.26
C ARG A 110 -11.66 51.06 -2.36
N LEU A 111 -12.79 50.62 -2.92
CA LEU A 111 -13.90 50.03 -2.17
C LEU A 111 -13.53 48.70 -1.50
N HIS A 112 -12.69 47.89 -2.17
CA HIS A 112 -12.21 46.61 -1.66
C HIS A 112 -10.98 46.73 -0.74
N THR A 113 -10.28 47.85 -0.78
CA THR A 113 -9.10 48.08 0.03
C THR A 113 -9.49 48.23 1.51
N ARG A 114 -8.98 47.34 2.36
CA ARG A 114 -9.17 47.37 3.80
C ARG A 114 -7.94 47.94 4.48
N PRO A 115 -8.05 49.02 5.29
CA PRO A 115 -6.96 49.50 6.12
C PRO A 115 -6.53 48.46 7.17
N SER A 116 -5.28 48.53 7.62
CA SER A 116 -4.84 47.84 8.83
C SER A 116 -5.34 48.59 10.08
N PHE A 117 -5.92 47.89 11.05
CA PHE A 117 -6.44 48.48 12.28
C PHE A 117 -5.52 48.14 13.46
N ALA A 118 -5.18 49.14 14.28
CA ALA A 118 -4.37 48.95 15.48
C ALA A 118 -5.19 48.41 16.67
N SER A 119 -6.52 48.64 16.67
CA SER A 119 -7.44 48.16 17.69
C SER A 119 -8.82 47.79 17.12
N ALA A 120 -9.62 47.06 17.92
CA ALA A 120 -11.00 46.72 17.57
C ALA A 120 -11.93 47.95 17.48
N ARG A 121 -11.61 49.02 18.22
CA ARG A 121 -12.36 50.27 18.17
C ARG A 121 -12.15 51.00 16.85
N ASP A 122 -10.91 51.02 16.34
CA ASP A 122 -10.58 51.60 15.03
C ASP A 122 -11.30 50.86 13.89
N TYR A 123 -11.48 49.55 14.03
CA TYR A 123 -12.25 48.75 13.07
C TYR A 123 -13.75 49.11 13.09
N LEU A 124 -14.34 49.27 14.28
CA LEU A 124 -15.75 49.64 14.42
C LEU A 124 -16.02 51.04 13.87
N ASP A 125 -15.16 52.02 14.17
CA ASP A 125 -15.28 53.38 13.65
C ASP A 125 -15.18 53.40 12.11
N TRP A 126 -14.25 52.64 11.53
CA TRP A 126 -14.14 52.50 10.07
C TRP A 126 -15.37 51.81 9.45
N LEU A 127 -15.91 50.76 10.07
CA LEU A 127 -17.10 50.06 9.60
C LEU A 127 -18.33 50.98 9.62
N SER A 128 -18.48 51.77 10.68
CA SER A 128 -19.56 52.77 10.81
C SER A 128 -19.42 53.92 9.81
N ALA A 129 -18.20 54.26 9.39
CA ALA A 129 -17.95 55.24 8.35
C ALA A 129 -18.17 54.69 6.92
N ARG A 130 -18.25 53.37 6.74
CA ARG A 130 -18.24 52.69 5.43
C ARG A 130 -19.48 52.92 4.56
N ASP A 131 -20.59 53.37 5.14
CA ASP A 131 -21.79 53.83 4.40
C ASP A 131 -21.55 55.16 3.66
N LYS A 132 -20.46 55.87 3.95
CA LYS A 132 -20.05 57.05 3.19
C LYS A 132 -19.10 56.60 2.10
N LEU A 133 -19.59 56.63 0.85
CA LEU A 133 -18.75 56.42 -0.34
C LEU A 133 -17.51 57.32 -0.24
N PRO A 134 -16.29 56.78 -0.36
CA PRO A 134 -15.08 57.60 -0.40
C PRO A 134 -15.23 58.58 -1.57
N GLY A 135 -15.11 59.89 -1.29
CA GLY A 135 -15.25 60.92 -2.32
C GLY A 135 -14.35 60.63 -3.52
N ALA A 136 -14.84 60.90 -4.72
CA ALA A 136 -14.04 60.79 -5.94
C ALA A 136 -12.83 61.71 -5.79
N GLY A 137 -11.66 61.11 -5.53
CA GLY A 137 -10.39 61.83 -5.52
C GLY A 137 -10.14 62.42 -6.91
N LYS A 138 -9.55 63.60 -6.96
CA LYS A 138 -9.08 64.22 -8.20
C LYS A 138 -7.91 63.44 -8.79
#